data_AF-A0A1V4YX29-F1
#
_entry.id   AF-A0A1V4YX29-F1
#
_cell.length_a   1.000
_cell.length_b   1.000
_cell.length_c   1.000
_cell.angle_alpha   90.00
_cell.angle_beta   90.00
_cell.angle_gamma   90.00
#
_symmetry.space_group_name_H-M   'P 1'
#
loop_
_entity.id
_entity.type
_entity.pdbx_description
1 polymer ?
#
loop_
_entity_poly.entity_id
_entity_poly.type
_entity_poly.pdbx_seq_one_letter_code
_entity_poly.pdbx_strand_id
1 'polypeptide(L)' 'MDNLKERRLLAIAGIGIITAGIIALFYGLFTGQIVLQLLGLAAIVVAYFISRRVSKLRKVDQEQRPK' A
#
# COMPACT_ATOMS: atom_id res chain seq x y z
N MET A 1 23.12 -8.96 9.16
CA MET A 1 21.99 -9.56 8.40
C MET A 1 21.44 -8.48 7.48
N ASP A 2 21.25 -8.78 6.19
CA ASP A 2 21.12 -7.79 5.10
C ASP A 2 19.86 -6.90 5.20
N ASN A 3 20.02 -5.67 5.67
CA ASN A 3 18.98 -4.62 5.69
C ASN A 3 18.34 -4.36 4.30
N LEU A 4 19.00 -4.72 3.20
CA LEU A 4 18.44 -4.63 1.85
C LEU A 4 17.36 -5.68 1.56
N LYS A 5 17.48 -6.89 2.12
CA LYS A 5 16.50 -7.97 1.89
C LYS A 5 15.20 -7.69 2.62
N GLU A 6 15.26 -7.20 3.87
CA GLU A 6 14.07 -6.77 4.62
C GLU A 6 13.35 -5.60 3.96
N ARG A 7 14.08 -4.58 3.48
CA ARG A 7 13.47 -3.45 2.76
C ARG A 7 12.72 -3.90 1.49
N ARG A 8 13.29 -4.83 0.71
CA ARG A 8 12.61 -5.40 -0.46
C ARG A 8 11.40 -6.23 -0.06
N LEU A 9 11.50 -7.02 1.00
CA LEU A 9 10.41 -7.85 1.49
C LEU A 9 9.21 -6.98 1.94
N LEU A 10 9.48 -5.91 2.67
CA LEU A 10 8.46 -4.93 3.08
C LEU A 10 7.82 -4.22 1.88
N ALA A 11 8.60 -3.86 0.86
CA ALA A 11 8.07 -3.26 -0.35
C ALA A 11 7.18 -4.23 -1.15
N ILE A 12 7.61 -5.49 -1.30
CA ILE A 12 6.84 -6.54 -1.98
C ILE A 12 5.56 -6.85 -1.23
N ALA A 13 5.64 -6.99 0.11
CA ALA A 13 4.46 -7.19 0.96
C ALA A 13 3.47 -6.02 0.85
N GLY A 14 3.99 -4.79 0.86
CA GLY A 14 3.17 -3.59 0.66
C GLY A 14 2.46 -3.56 -0.69
N ILE A 15 3.18 -3.90 -1.78
CA ILE A 15 2.59 -4.00 -3.12
C ILE A 15 1.52 -5.10 -3.16
N GLY A 16 1.79 -6.28 -2.61
CA GLY A 16 0.84 -7.39 -2.58
C GLY A 16 -0.47 -7.04 -1.86
N ILE A 17 -0.38 -6.36 -0.72
CA ILE A 17 -1.55 -5.91 0.05
C ILE A 17 -2.36 -4.87 -0.75
N ILE A 18 -1.69 -3.92 -1.40
CA ILE A 18 -2.35 -2.91 -2.23
C ILE A 18 -3.08 -3.58 -3.41
N THR A 19 -2.40 -4.51 -4.11
CA THR A 19 -2.98 -5.21 -5.25
C THR A 19 -4.19 -6.05 -4.85
N ALA A 20 -4.10 -6.82 -3.76
CA ALA A 20 -5.22 -7.60 -3.23
C ALA A 20 -6.41 -6.71 -2.82
N GLY A 21 -6.13 -5.55 -2.20
CA GLY A 21 -7.15 -4.58 -1.83
C GLY A 21 -7.90 -4.00 -3.03
N ILE A 22 -7.20 -3.65 -4.11
CA ILE A 22 -7.80 -3.14 -5.34
C ILE A 22 -8.68 -4.20 -6.00
N ILE A 23 -8.19 -5.45 -6.07
CA ILE A 23 -8.94 -6.57 -6.65
C ILE A 23 -10.23 -6.84 -5.88
N ALA A 24 -10.16 -6.88 -4.54
CA ALA A 24 -11.32 -7.09 -3.69
C ALA A 24 -12.38 -5.99 -3.87
N LEU A 25 -11.95 -4.75 -4.06
CA LEU A 25 -12.84 -3.61 -4.31
C LEU A 25 -13.51 -3.69 -5.67
N PHE A 26 -12.75 -3.95 -6.73
CA PHE A 26 -13.29 -4.15 -8.08
C PHE A 26 -14.29 -5.30 -8.12
N TYR A 27 -13.97 -6.41 -7.45
CA TYR A 27 -14.86 -7.55 -7.34
C TYR A 27 -16.14 -7.20 -6.55
N GLY A 28 -16.02 -6.47 -5.43
CA GLY A 28 -17.17 -6.01 -4.64
C GLY A 28 -18.09 -5.03 -5.37
N LEU A 29 -17.52 -4.16 -6.21
CA LEU A 29 -18.29 -3.30 -7.12
C LEU A 29 -19.04 -4.13 -8.17
N PHE A 30 -18.38 -5.12 -8.75
CA PHE A 30 -18.97 -5.98 -9.78
C PHE A 30 -20.11 -6.86 -9.26
N THR A 31 -19.97 -7.42 -8.06
CA THR A 31 -21.00 -8.29 -7.46
C THR A 31 -22.09 -7.53 -6.70
N GLY A 32 -22.00 -6.20 -6.58
CA GLY A 32 -22.94 -5.40 -5.78
C GLY A 32 -22.94 -5.72 -4.28
N GLN A 33 -21.91 -6.41 -3.78
CA GLN A 33 -21.83 -6.81 -2.38
C GLN A 33 -21.26 -5.67 -1.53
N ILE A 34 -22.12 -5.04 -0.73
CA ILE A 34 -21.78 -3.94 0.18
C ILE A 34 -20.62 -4.30 1.12
N VAL A 35 -20.56 -5.55 1.61
CA VAL A 35 -19.49 -6.00 2.52
C VAL A 35 -18.12 -5.94 1.85
N LEU A 36 -18.00 -6.41 0.61
CA LEU A 36 -16.75 -6.31 -0.14
C LEU A 36 -16.42 -4.88 -0.57
N GLN A 37 -17.43 -4.05 -0.84
CA GLN A 37 -17.21 -2.62 -1.12
C GLN A 37 -16.65 -1.90 0.11
N LEU A 38 -17.17 -2.17 1.31
CA LEU A 38 -16.65 -1.64 2.56
C LEU A 38 -15.22 -2.14 2.86
N LEU A 39 -14.97 -3.43 2.62
CA LEU A 39 -13.62 -4.02 2.74
C LEU A 39 -12.63 -3.39 1.77
N GLY A 40 -13.06 -3.17 0.52
CA GLY A 40 -12.27 -2.49 -0.49
C GLY A 40 -12.01 -1.03 -0.12
N LEU A 41 -13.02 -0.29 0.32
CA LEU A 41 -12.87 1.09 0.81
C LEU A 41 -11.88 1.16 1.98
N ALA A 42 -12.00 0.25 2.96
CA ALA A 42 -11.04 0.15 4.05
C ALA A 42 -9.63 -0.14 3.53
N ALA A 43 -9.47 -1.01 2.54
CA ALA A 43 -8.19 -1.29 1.90
C ALA A 43 -7.61 -0.05 1.17
N ILE A 44 -8.43 0.78 0.51
CA ILE A 44 -7.99 2.05 -0.07
C ILE A 44 -7.50 3.00 1.01
N VAL A 45 -8.23 3.14 2.12
CA VAL A 45 -7.82 4.02 3.23
C VAL A 45 -6.48 3.58 3.80
N VAL A 46 -6.29 2.27 3.99
CA VAL A 46 -5.02 1.69 4.43
C VAL A 46 -3.91 1.94 3.40
N ALA A 47 -4.18 1.73 2.10
CA ALA A 47 -3.24 1.99 1.02
C ALA A 47 -2.83 3.48 0.96
N TYR A 48 -3.77 4.41 1.15
CA TYR A 48 -3.48 5.84 1.24
C TYR A 48 -2.57 6.15 2.43
N PHE A 49 -2.82 5.54 3.59
CA PHE A 49 -2.00 5.72 4.78
C PHE A 49 -0.58 5.18 4.59
N ILE A 50 -0.45 4.01 3.97
CA ILE A 50 0.85 3.42 3.58
C ILE A 50 1.56 4.35 2.59
N SER A 51 0.87 4.80 1.55
CA SER A 51 1.43 5.69 0.53
C SER A 51 1.90 7.04 1.11
N ARG A 52 1.17 7.57 2.10
CA ARG A 52 1.56 8.78 2.85
C ARG A 52 2.78 8.54 3.73
N ARG A 53 2.87 7.39 4.40
CA ARG A 53 4.05 6.98 5.19
C ARG A 53 5.28 6.79 4.31
N VAL A 54 5.14 6.13 3.17
CA VAL A 54 6.19 5.94 2.17
C VAL A 54 6.64 7.28 1.60
N SER A 55 5.70 8.19 1.28
CA SER A 55 6.03 9.54 0.81
C SER A 55 6.80 10.36 1.85
N LYS A 56 6.47 10.23 3.14
CA LYS A 56 7.26 10.84 4.22
C LYS A 56 8.68 10.27 4.27
N LEU A 57 8.84 8.95 4.21
CA LEU A 57 10.15 8.30 4.18
C LEU A 57 10.97 8.73 2.96
N ARG A 58 10.34 8.85 1.79
CA ARG A 58 10.99 9.25 0.55
C ARG A 58 11.43 10.72 0.55
N LYS A 59 10.66 11.61 1.21
CA LYS A 59 11.06 13.01 1.42
C LYS A 59 12.28 13.12 2.33
N VAL A 60 12.33 12.38 3.43
CA VAL A 60 13.48 12.37 4.34
C VAL A 60 14.74 11.83 3.64
N ASP A 61 14.62 10.80 2.81
CA ASP A 61 15.74 10.23 2.05
C ASP A 61 16.24 11.20 0.94
N GLN A 62 15.35 12.01 0.35
CA GLN A 62 15.71 13.06 -0.62
C GLN A 62 16.37 14.28 0.03
N GLU A 63 15.96 14.64 1.24
CA GLU A 63 16.49 15.78 1.98
C GLU A 63 17.90 15.48 2.55
N GLN A 64 18.23 14.20 2.76
CA GLN A 64 19.57 13.75 3.18
C GLN A 64 20.57 13.50 2.03
N ARG A 65 20.13 13.60 0.77
CA ARG A 65 21.03 13.60 -0.40
C ARG A 65 20.90 14.93 -1.15
N PRO A 66 21.49 16.04 -0.64
CA PRO A 66 21.64 17.22 -1.46
C PRO A 66 22.51 16.85 -2.68
N LYS A 67 21.95 17.12 -3.87
CA LYS A 67 22.68 17.03 -5.14
C LYS A 67 23.85 18.01 -5.16
#